data_AF-A0A7S1WVK3-F1
#
_entry.id   AF-A0A7S1WVK3-F1
#
_cell.length_a   1.000
_cell.length_b   1.000
_cell.length_c   1.000
_cell.angle_alpha   90.00
_cell.angle_beta   90.00
_cell.angle_gamma   90.00
#
_symmetry.space_group_name_H-M   'P 1'
#
loop_
_entity.id
_entity.type
_entity.pdbx_description
1 polymer ?
#
loop_
_entity_poly.entity_id
_entity_poly.type
_entity_poly.pdbx_seq_one_letter_code
_entity_poly.pdbx_strand_id
1 'polypeptide(L)'
;LKCCHDRYMGHFDVKPENFMYVNTDLNTLQMIDLGLSRGFKRDRFEIRGTSEYMAPEVWDGLYGPEADVWSCGVVLFAMLVGQSFLPAKITRAEQRRYAKDRAWVRQRLRWALQQGISPQAHDLLTSMLRHDRHERPTVREALWHPFLSSLQWEDCYPSHLVQQARSVLQTFPDDCRAFASQPVLKRAVLLIMAHIVAYAFQETRPHRVAFMMIDKNSSGELSVEAVENHYLHETLEVPEHLEEAMSGVDINGDGYITYVEFLSATLPRSVRCNVKLCRRVFD
;
A
#
# COMPACT_ATOMS: atom_id res chain seq x y z
N LEU A 1 3.54 0.52 -3.98
CA LEU A 1 3.71 0.43 -5.45
C LEU A 1 2.73 1.29 -6.25
N LYS A 2 1.40 1.12 -6.13
CA LYS A 2 0.41 1.96 -6.87
C LYS A 2 0.72 3.46 -6.76
N CYS A 3 0.87 3.96 -5.53
CA CYS A 3 1.25 5.35 -5.24
C CYS A 3 2.54 5.81 -5.94
N CYS A 4 3.55 4.92 -6.10
CA CYS A 4 4.78 5.20 -6.83
C CYS A 4 4.51 5.29 -8.34
N HIS A 5 3.77 4.32 -8.89
CA HIS A 5 3.46 4.26 -10.32
C HIS A 5 2.61 5.46 -10.77
N ASP A 6 1.65 5.89 -9.94
CA ASP A 6 0.84 7.10 -10.18
C ASP A 6 1.73 8.37 -10.21
N ARG A 7 2.90 8.35 -9.57
CA ARG A 7 3.92 9.41 -9.56
C ARG A 7 5.06 9.15 -10.56
N TYR A 8 4.82 8.32 -11.58
CA TYR A 8 5.79 7.95 -12.62
C TYR A 8 7.08 7.30 -12.11
N MET A 9 7.05 6.64 -10.95
CA MET A 9 8.22 5.99 -10.34
C MET A 9 8.01 4.49 -10.21
N GLY A 10 8.95 3.68 -10.73
CA GLY A 10 9.01 2.24 -10.46
C GLY A 10 10.03 1.93 -9.38
N HIS A 11 9.85 0.81 -8.67
CA HIS A 11 10.76 0.35 -7.63
C HIS A 11 11.92 -0.47 -8.21
N PHE A 12 11.62 -1.37 -9.14
CA PHE A 12 12.56 -2.21 -9.90
C PHE A 12 13.43 -3.18 -9.08
N ASP A 13 13.10 -3.38 -7.80
CA ASP A 13 13.74 -4.38 -6.93
C ASP A 13 12.74 -4.94 -5.91
N VAL A 14 11.52 -5.24 -6.37
CA VAL A 14 10.49 -5.84 -5.52
C VAL A 14 10.90 -7.29 -5.20
N LYS A 15 11.14 -7.55 -3.92
CA LYS A 15 11.50 -8.86 -3.34
C LYS A 15 11.17 -8.87 -1.85
N PRO A 16 11.01 -10.04 -1.19
CA PRO A 16 10.63 -10.11 0.22
C PRO A 16 11.55 -9.30 1.15
N GLU A 17 12.86 -9.26 0.86
CA GLU A 17 13.86 -8.53 1.66
C GLU A 17 13.65 -7.01 1.67
N ASN A 18 12.98 -6.47 0.64
CA ASN A 18 12.66 -5.04 0.55
C ASN A 18 11.28 -4.71 1.14
N PHE A 19 10.69 -5.62 1.91
CA PHE A 19 9.49 -5.36 2.69
C PHE A 19 9.74 -5.75 4.15
N MET A 20 9.60 -4.78 5.05
CA MET A 20 9.85 -4.96 6.48
C MET A 20 8.57 -4.75 7.27
N TYR A 21 8.33 -5.59 8.26
CA TYR A 21 7.28 -5.32 9.24
C TYR A 21 7.71 -4.20 10.18
N VAL A 22 6.84 -3.20 10.31
CA VAL A 22 7.11 -2.05 11.20
C VAL A 22 7.08 -2.46 12.67
N ASN A 23 6.28 -3.49 12.99
CA ASN A 23 6.07 -3.97 14.35
C ASN A 23 6.08 -5.51 14.39
N THR A 24 6.29 -6.07 15.58
CA THR A 24 6.33 -7.52 15.82
C THR A 24 4.98 -8.23 15.68
N ASP A 25 3.88 -7.49 15.59
CA ASP A 25 2.54 -8.02 15.35
C ASP A 25 2.26 -8.38 13.88
N LEU A 26 3.21 -8.13 12.98
CA LEU A 26 3.17 -8.51 11.56
C LEU A 26 1.97 -7.95 10.76
N ASN A 27 1.29 -6.91 11.25
CA ASN A 27 0.09 -6.35 10.59
C ASN A 27 0.38 -5.12 9.73
N THR A 28 1.63 -4.65 9.67
CA THR A 28 1.97 -3.47 8.86
C THR A 28 3.30 -3.73 8.16
N LEU A 29 3.20 -3.90 6.85
CA LEU A 29 4.32 -4.13 5.97
C LEU A 29 4.71 -2.81 5.30
N GLN A 30 5.98 -2.44 5.38
CA GLN A 30 6.53 -1.24 4.77
C GLN A 30 7.54 -1.63 3.68
N MET A 31 7.35 -1.06 2.50
CA MET A 31 8.30 -1.14 1.41
C MET A 31 9.52 -0.27 1.72
N ILE A 32 10.71 -0.83 1.62
CA ILE A 32 11.99 -0.17 1.90
C ILE A 32 12.89 -0.22 0.66
N ASP A 33 14.08 0.39 0.77
CA ASP A 33 15.13 0.39 -0.26
C ASP A 33 14.68 0.90 -1.65
N LEU A 34 14.64 2.22 -1.78
CA LEU A 34 14.39 2.90 -3.06
C LEU A 34 15.69 3.14 -3.86
N GLY A 35 16.77 2.42 -3.58
CA GLY A 35 18.08 2.64 -4.21
C GLY A 35 18.11 2.39 -5.72
N LEU A 36 17.18 1.58 -6.23
CA LEU A 36 16.98 1.35 -7.67
C LEU A 36 15.74 2.04 -8.25
N SER A 37 14.97 2.73 -7.41
CA SER A 37 13.75 3.41 -7.83
C SER A 37 14.06 4.57 -8.77
N ARG A 38 13.31 4.67 -9.86
CA ARG A 38 13.50 5.74 -10.85
C ARG A 38 12.26 5.91 -11.73
N GLY A 39 12.26 7.00 -12.50
CA GLY A 39 11.26 7.23 -13.52
C GLY A 39 11.37 6.21 -14.67
N PHE A 40 10.23 5.71 -15.13
CA PHE A 40 10.16 4.85 -16.32
C PHE A 40 9.95 5.69 -17.59
N LYS A 41 11.01 6.36 -18.06
CA LYS A 41 11.04 6.94 -19.42
C LYS A 41 11.53 5.89 -20.43
N ARG A 42 11.26 6.11 -21.73
CA ARG A 42 11.56 5.19 -22.85
C ARG A 42 13.06 5.09 -23.19
N ASP A 43 13.91 4.91 -22.19
CA ASP A 43 15.34 4.70 -22.38
C ASP A 43 15.74 3.30 -21.94
N ARG A 44 16.79 2.75 -22.57
CA ARG A 44 17.42 1.52 -22.09
C ARG A 44 18.36 1.87 -20.94
N PHE A 45 18.21 1.15 -19.84
CA PHE A 45 19.05 1.33 -18.66
C PHE A 45 19.97 0.14 -18.45
N GLU A 46 21.02 0.37 -17.64
CA GLU A 46 21.84 -0.71 -17.10
C GLU A 46 20.98 -1.72 -16.32
N ILE A 47 21.26 -3.01 -16.52
CA ILE A 47 20.53 -4.13 -15.92
C ILE A 47 20.92 -4.25 -14.43
N ARG A 48 20.07 -3.68 -13.57
CA ARG A 48 20.14 -3.73 -12.11
C ARG A 48 18.87 -4.35 -11.51
N GLY A 49 18.99 -4.85 -10.29
CA GLY A 49 17.91 -5.52 -9.55
C GLY A 49 18.28 -6.96 -9.20
N THR A 50 17.43 -7.57 -8.37
CA THR A 50 17.61 -8.95 -7.90
C THR A 50 17.09 -9.93 -8.95
N SER A 51 18.01 -10.64 -9.58
CA SER A 51 17.76 -11.43 -10.79
C SER A 51 16.72 -12.54 -10.65
N GLU A 52 16.44 -13.00 -9.43
CA GLU A 52 15.42 -14.01 -9.13
C GLU A 52 13.98 -13.50 -9.32
N TYR A 53 13.77 -12.18 -9.16
CA TYR A 53 12.47 -11.51 -9.26
C TYR A 53 12.33 -10.70 -10.55
N MET A 54 13.42 -10.55 -11.30
CA MET A 54 13.52 -9.67 -12.46
C MET A 54 12.67 -10.12 -13.64
N ALA A 55 11.90 -9.19 -14.20
CA ALA A 55 11.06 -9.43 -15.38
C ALA A 55 11.88 -9.71 -16.66
N PRO A 56 11.34 -10.46 -17.64
CA PRO A 56 12.06 -10.84 -18.88
C PRO A 56 12.63 -9.65 -19.65
N GLU A 57 11.87 -8.55 -19.75
CA GLU A 57 12.24 -7.33 -20.47
C GLU A 57 13.34 -6.51 -19.76
N VAL A 58 13.45 -6.64 -18.44
CA VAL A 58 14.47 -5.92 -17.66
C VAL A 58 15.87 -6.44 -18.00
N TRP A 59 15.98 -7.72 -18.37
CA TRP A 59 17.21 -8.32 -18.93
C TRP A 59 17.63 -7.75 -20.29
N ASP A 60 16.81 -6.90 -20.91
CA ASP A 60 17.11 -6.14 -22.12
C ASP A 60 17.24 -4.64 -21.85
N GLY A 61 17.30 -4.25 -20.56
CA GLY A 61 17.39 -2.87 -20.10
C GLY A 61 16.08 -2.09 -20.22
N LEU A 62 14.96 -2.76 -20.48
CA LEU A 62 13.66 -2.13 -20.64
C LEU A 62 12.92 -2.12 -19.31
N TYR A 63 12.91 -0.96 -18.65
CA TYR A 63 12.20 -0.75 -17.39
C TYR A 63 10.85 -0.10 -17.66
N GLY A 64 9.85 -0.51 -16.89
CA GLY A 64 8.48 -0.02 -16.95
C GLY A 64 7.72 -0.50 -15.72
N PRO A 65 6.59 0.13 -15.37
CA PRO A 65 5.79 -0.26 -14.20
C PRO A 65 5.39 -1.74 -14.22
N GLU A 66 5.27 -2.34 -15.41
CA GLU A 66 4.93 -3.74 -15.64
C GLU A 66 6.01 -4.71 -15.10
N ALA A 67 7.25 -4.25 -14.93
CA ALA A 67 8.34 -5.03 -14.34
C ALA A 67 8.15 -5.23 -12.83
N ASP A 68 7.61 -4.22 -12.12
CA ASP A 68 7.25 -4.36 -10.70
C ASP A 68 6.09 -5.35 -10.55
N VAL A 69 5.13 -5.34 -11.48
CA VAL A 69 4.00 -6.30 -11.48
C VAL A 69 4.49 -7.73 -11.63
N TRP A 70 5.43 -7.99 -12.54
CA TRP A 70 6.06 -9.32 -12.65
C TRP A 70 6.76 -9.71 -11.36
N SER A 71 7.55 -8.80 -10.79
CA SER A 71 8.30 -9.05 -9.55
C SER A 71 7.35 -9.37 -8.39
N CYS A 72 6.24 -8.64 -8.26
CA CYS A 72 5.15 -8.99 -7.35
C CYS A 72 4.55 -10.37 -7.65
N GLY A 73 4.39 -10.75 -8.92
CA GLY A 73 3.91 -12.08 -9.31
C GLY A 73 4.87 -13.19 -8.87
N VAL A 74 6.18 -12.97 -8.97
CA VAL A 74 7.21 -13.91 -8.48
C VAL A 74 7.15 -14.05 -6.95
N VAL A 75 6.97 -12.93 -6.22
CA VAL A 75 6.78 -12.95 -4.77
C VAL A 75 5.49 -13.67 -4.38
N LEU A 76 4.37 -13.36 -5.05
CA LEU A 76 3.07 -13.99 -4.82
C LEU A 76 3.14 -15.50 -5.08
N PHE A 77 3.81 -15.92 -6.16
CA PHE A 77 4.08 -17.34 -6.42
C PHE A 77 4.72 -17.99 -5.20
N ALA A 78 5.82 -17.41 -4.69
CA ALA A 78 6.56 -17.97 -3.57
C ALA A 78 5.74 -18.01 -2.28
N MET A 79 4.90 -16.99 -2.03
CA MET A 79 4.00 -16.96 -0.87
C MET A 79 2.92 -18.05 -0.95
N LEU A 80 2.35 -18.29 -2.14
CA LEU A 80 1.26 -19.25 -2.31
C LEU A 80 1.71 -20.70 -2.22
N VAL A 81 2.93 -21.01 -2.67
CA VAL A 81 3.41 -22.40 -2.81
C VAL A 81 4.61 -22.73 -1.92
N GLY A 82 5.18 -21.75 -1.22
CA GLY A 82 6.35 -21.92 -0.35
C GLY A 82 7.65 -22.26 -1.08
N GLN A 83 7.76 -22.00 -2.39
CA GLN A 83 8.96 -22.27 -3.18
C GLN A 83 9.34 -21.12 -4.11
N SER A 84 10.64 -20.96 -4.38
CA SER A 84 11.13 -19.97 -5.35
C SER A 84 10.58 -20.26 -6.76
N PHE A 85 10.32 -19.20 -7.52
CA PHE A 85 9.83 -19.32 -8.89
C PHE A 85 10.88 -19.94 -9.84
N LEU A 86 12.15 -19.61 -9.62
CA LEU A 86 13.29 -20.15 -10.36
C LEU A 86 13.94 -21.32 -9.62
N PRO A 87 14.68 -22.20 -10.31
CA PRO A 87 15.46 -23.23 -9.65
C PRO A 87 16.48 -22.65 -8.68
N ALA A 88 16.74 -23.33 -7.56
CA ALA A 88 17.75 -22.91 -6.59
C ALA A 88 19.18 -23.12 -7.13
N LYS A 89 20.12 -22.31 -6.66
CA LYS A 89 21.58 -22.46 -6.93
C LYS A 89 21.96 -22.45 -8.42
N ILE A 90 21.28 -21.63 -9.22
CA ILE A 90 21.61 -21.42 -10.63
C ILE A 90 22.38 -20.13 -10.84
N THR A 91 23.13 -20.05 -11.94
CA THR A 91 23.88 -18.85 -12.33
C THR A 91 22.97 -17.73 -12.80
N ARG A 92 23.47 -16.48 -12.80
CA ARG A 92 22.75 -15.32 -13.33
C ARG A 92 22.35 -15.47 -14.81
N ALA A 93 23.18 -16.16 -15.61
CA ALA A 93 22.89 -16.45 -17.01
C ALA A 93 21.72 -17.44 -17.14
N GLU A 94 21.65 -18.45 -16.27
CA GLU A 94 20.54 -19.39 -16.22
C GLU A 94 19.25 -18.74 -15.71
N GLN A 95 19.32 -17.84 -14.72
CA GLN A 95 18.17 -17.06 -14.28
C GLN A 95 17.56 -16.26 -15.44
N ARG A 96 18.40 -15.57 -16.22
CA ARG A 96 17.98 -14.89 -17.45
C ARG A 96 17.31 -15.86 -18.43
N ARG A 97 17.89 -17.04 -18.64
CA ARG A 97 17.35 -18.07 -19.56
C ARG A 97 15.96 -18.52 -19.11
N TYR A 98 15.79 -18.87 -17.84
CA TYR A 98 14.50 -19.35 -17.31
C TYR A 98 13.44 -18.25 -17.26
N ALA A 99 13.80 -17.02 -16.88
CA ALA A 99 12.86 -15.91 -16.88
C ALA A 99 12.30 -15.63 -18.29
N LYS A 100 13.13 -15.74 -19.33
CA LYS A 100 12.72 -15.57 -20.73
C LYS A 100 12.07 -16.80 -21.37
N ASP A 101 12.04 -17.93 -20.66
CA ASP A 101 11.46 -19.17 -21.18
C ASP A 101 9.96 -19.23 -20.89
N ARG A 102 9.15 -19.00 -21.93
CA ARG A 102 7.68 -19.11 -21.86
C ARG A 102 7.19 -20.51 -21.50
N ALA A 103 7.95 -21.56 -21.82
CA ALA A 103 7.59 -22.93 -21.43
C ALA A 103 7.80 -23.13 -19.93
N TRP A 104 8.93 -22.66 -19.38
CA TRP A 104 9.21 -22.67 -17.94
C TRP A 104 8.12 -21.96 -17.13
N VAL A 105 7.80 -20.71 -17.50
CA VAL A 105 6.78 -19.90 -16.81
C VAL A 105 5.43 -20.65 -16.77
N ARG A 106 4.98 -21.18 -17.92
CA ARG A 106 3.73 -21.96 -18.00
C ARG A 106 3.78 -23.23 -17.16
N GLN A 107 4.92 -23.93 -17.12
CA GLN A 107 5.09 -25.11 -16.28
C GLN A 107 4.99 -24.77 -14.79
N ARG A 108 5.62 -23.67 -14.35
CA ARG A 108 5.54 -23.22 -12.95
C ARG A 108 4.12 -22.82 -12.56
N LEU A 109 3.40 -22.09 -13.42
CA LEU A 109 1.99 -21.74 -13.17
C LEU A 109 1.09 -23.00 -13.05
N ARG A 110 1.22 -23.96 -13.98
CA ARG A 110 0.50 -25.25 -13.89
C ARG A 110 0.84 -26.01 -12.62
N TRP A 111 2.12 -26.02 -12.23
CA TRP A 111 2.55 -26.68 -11.00
C TRP A 111 1.96 -25.99 -9.76
N ALA A 112 1.89 -24.66 -9.73
CA ALA A 112 1.25 -23.93 -8.64
C ALA A 112 -0.24 -24.31 -8.50
N LEU A 113 -0.95 -24.44 -9.62
CA LEU A 113 -2.33 -24.95 -9.62
C LEU A 113 -2.42 -26.35 -9.01
N GLN A 114 -1.46 -27.24 -9.32
CA GLN A 114 -1.38 -28.59 -8.75
C GLN A 114 -1.06 -28.59 -7.24
N GLN A 115 -0.49 -27.51 -6.70
CA GLN A 115 -0.29 -27.34 -5.25
C GLN A 115 -1.59 -26.94 -4.51
N GLY A 116 -2.71 -26.79 -5.22
CA GLY A 116 -4.01 -26.54 -4.61
C GLY A 116 -4.32 -25.07 -4.32
N ILE A 117 -3.65 -24.14 -5.00
CA ILE A 117 -4.03 -22.72 -4.93
C ILE A 117 -5.42 -22.50 -5.54
N SER A 118 -6.16 -21.50 -5.07
CA SER A 118 -7.51 -21.24 -5.58
C SER A 118 -7.49 -20.83 -7.07
N PRO A 119 -8.57 -21.10 -7.83
CA PRO A 119 -8.67 -20.66 -9.22
C PRO A 119 -8.45 -19.15 -9.39
N GLN A 120 -8.97 -18.34 -8.47
CA GLN A 120 -8.79 -16.89 -8.47
C GLN A 120 -7.32 -16.50 -8.23
N ALA A 121 -6.61 -17.18 -7.32
CA ALA A 121 -5.20 -16.94 -7.08
C ALA A 121 -4.36 -17.27 -8.32
N HIS A 122 -4.65 -18.41 -8.95
CA HIS A 122 -3.97 -18.84 -10.17
C HIS A 122 -4.22 -17.87 -11.34
N ASP A 123 -5.45 -17.35 -11.47
CA ASP A 123 -5.80 -16.38 -12.51
C ASP A 123 -5.02 -15.07 -12.36
N LEU A 124 -5.00 -14.50 -11.14
CA LEU A 124 -4.19 -13.31 -10.84
C LEU A 124 -2.71 -13.58 -11.16
N LEU A 125 -2.18 -14.68 -10.63
CA LEU A 125 -0.77 -15.03 -10.80
C LEU A 125 -0.39 -15.21 -12.28
N THR A 126 -1.27 -15.82 -13.08
CA THR A 126 -1.08 -15.99 -14.52
C THR A 126 -1.09 -14.64 -15.24
N SER A 127 -1.97 -13.71 -14.85
CA SER A 127 -2.02 -12.36 -15.45
C SER A 127 -0.77 -11.54 -15.15
N MET A 128 -0.24 -11.59 -13.91
CA MET A 128 0.95 -10.86 -13.48
C MET A 128 2.24 -11.41 -14.12
N LEU A 129 2.29 -12.71 -14.39
CA LEU A 129 3.45 -13.41 -14.98
C LEU A 129 3.32 -13.63 -16.50
N ARG A 130 2.52 -12.80 -17.20
CA ARG A 130 2.52 -12.81 -18.67
C ARG A 130 3.87 -12.37 -19.22
N HIS A 131 4.35 -13.08 -20.23
CA HIS A 131 5.65 -12.80 -20.82
C HIS A 131 5.64 -11.49 -21.63
N ASP A 132 4.54 -11.16 -22.30
CA ASP A 132 4.37 -9.82 -22.86
C ASP A 132 4.05 -8.85 -21.72
N ARG A 133 4.92 -7.85 -21.53
CA ARG A 133 4.76 -6.83 -20.49
C ARG A 133 3.47 -6.02 -20.66
N HIS A 134 3.01 -5.82 -21.89
CA HIS A 134 1.83 -5.00 -22.17
C HIS A 134 0.51 -5.76 -21.96
N GLU A 135 0.58 -7.07 -21.81
CA GLU A 135 -0.58 -7.89 -21.43
C GLU A 135 -0.71 -8.06 -19.90
N ARG A 136 0.28 -7.62 -19.12
CA ARG A 136 0.20 -7.65 -17.66
C ARG A 136 -0.76 -6.55 -17.18
N PRO A 137 -1.52 -6.80 -16.10
CA PRO A 137 -2.31 -5.77 -15.48
C PRO A 137 -1.41 -4.67 -14.92
N THR A 138 -1.94 -3.46 -14.82
CA THR A 138 -1.39 -2.42 -13.94
C THR A 138 -1.50 -2.85 -12.48
N VAL A 139 -0.73 -2.23 -11.58
CA VAL A 139 -0.86 -2.49 -10.13
C VAL A 139 -2.28 -2.22 -9.64
N ARG A 140 -2.96 -1.21 -10.22
CA ARG A 140 -4.35 -0.87 -9.88
C ARG A 140 -5.31 -1.99 -10.26
N GLU A 141 -5.21 -2.50 -11.48
CA GLU A 141 -6.05 -3.61 -11.95
C GLU A 141 -5.78 -4.89 -11.15
N ALA A 142 -4.51 -5.16 -10.81
CA ALA A 142 -4.14 -6.30 -9.97
C ALA A 142 -4.76 -6.21 -8.56
N LEU A 143 -4.77 -5.03 -7.94
CA LEU A 143 -5.38 -4.81 -6.62
C LEU A 143 -6.90 -5.05 -6.62
N TRP A 144 -7.58 -4.80 -7.73
CA TRP A 144 -9.02 -5.03 -7.89
C TRP A 144 -9.37 -6.42 -8.43
N HIS A 145 -8.37 -7.29 -8.59
CA HIS A 145 -8.62 -8.65 -9.04
C HIS A 145 -9.45 -9.42 -8.00
N PRO A 146 -10.43 -10.26 -8.41
CA PRO A 146 -11.30 -11.01 -7.51
C PRO A 146 -10.59 -11.76 -6.38
N PHE A 147 -9.39 -12.27 -6.65
CA PHE A 147 -8.56 -12.91 -5.61
C PHE A 147 -8.26 -11.99 -4.43
N LEU A 148 -7.84 -10.73 -4.69
CA LEU A 148 -7.51 -9.78 -3.64
C LEU A 148 -8.74 -9.04 -3.12
N SER A 149 -9.68 -8.67 -3.99
CA SER A 149 -10.89 -7.95 -3.59
C SER A 149 -11.89 -8.81 -2.81
N SER A 150 -11.79 -10.14 -2.90
CA SER A 150 -12.60 -11.06 -2.09
C SER A 150 -12.12 -11.17 -0.64
N LEU A 151 -10.89 -10.73 -0.35
CA LEU A 151 -10.38 -10.67 1.01
C LEU A 151 -11.06 -9.49 1.71
N GLN A 152 -11.92 -9.77 2.69
CA GLN A 152 -12.44 -8.73 3.57
C GLN A 152 -11.26 -8.21 4.39
N TRP A 153 -10.91 -6.94 4.20
CA TRP A 153 -9.77 -6.34 4.86
C TRP A 153 -9.99 -6.31 6.39
N GLU A 154 -11.25 -6.28 6.85
CA GLU A 154 -11.63 -6.43 8.26
C GLU A 154 -11.16 -7.75 8.86
N ASP A 155 -11.19 -8.85 8.10
CA ASP A 155 -10.76 -10.17 8.56
C ASP A 155 -9.23 -10.23 8.77
N CYS A 156 -8.49 -9.28 8.20
CA CYS A 156 -7.04 -9.18 8.37
C CYS A 156 -6.63 -8.53 9.69
N TYR A 157 -7.59 -7.99 10.48
CA TYR A 157 -7.30 -7.32 11.75
C TYR A 157 -8.04 -7.96 12.93
N PRO A 158 -7.45 -7.97 14.14
CA PRO A 158 -8.16 -8.42 15.34
C PRO A 158 -9.44 -7.60 15.60
N SER A 159 -10.53 -8.25 16.02
CA SER A 159 -11.83 -7.60 16.20
C SER A 159 -11.81 -6.38 17.14
N HIS A 160 -10.95 -6.40 18.17
CA HIS A 160 -10.80 -5.26 19.09
C HIS A 160 -10.23 -4.03 18.38
N LEU A 161 -9.29 -4.22 17.44
CA LEU A 161 -8.68 -3.14 16.68
C LEU A 161 -9.67 -2.53 15.69
N VAL A 162 -10.49 -3.36 15.05
CA VAL A 162 -11.60 -2.93 14.19
C VAL A 162 -12.63 -2.11 14.99
N GLN A 163 -12.97 -2.53 16.21
CA GLN A 163 -13.89 -1.78 17.07
C GLN A 163 -13.32 -0.41 17.48
N GLN A 164 -12.03 -0.34 17.82
CA GLN A 164 -11.36 0.93 18.10
C GLN A 164 -11.32 1.84 16.87
N ALA A 165 -11.08 1.29 15.69
CA ALA A 165 -11.11 2.04 14.44
C ALA A 165 -12.50 2.63 14.14
N ARG A 166 -13.57 1.85 14.35
CA ARG A 166 -14.96 2.37 14.26
C ARG A 166 -15.21 3.52 15.23
N SER A 167 -14.68 3.45 16.45
CA SER A 167 -14.79 4.55 17.43
C SER A 167 -14.07 5.82 16.98
N VAL A 168 -12.95 5.70 16.27
CA VAL A 168 -12.27 6.85 15.65
C VAL A 168 -13.19 7.47 14.59
N LEU A 169 -13.79 6.67 13.72
CA LEU A 169 -14.70 7.16 12.67
C LEU A 169 -15.98 7.79 13.24
N GLN A 170 -16.51 7.30 14.35
CA GLN A 170 -17.67 7.92 14.99
C GLN A 170 -17.40 9.36 15.47
N THR A 171 -16.16 9.65 15.86
CA THR A 171 -15.77 10.98 16.39
C THR A 171 -15.06 11.86 15.35
N PHE A 172 -14.75 11.30 14.18
CA PHE A 172 -13.98 11.96 13.13
C PHE A 172 -14.54 13.34 12.70
N PRO A 173 -15.85 13.52 12.46
CA PRO A 173 -16.38 14.83 12.04
C PRO A 173 -16.19 15.91 13.12
N ASP A 174 -16.34 15.54 14.39
CA ASP A 174 -16.11 16.43 15.53
C ASP A 174 -14.62 16.74 15.71
N ASP A 175 -13.75 15.73 15.56
CA ASP A 175 -12.30 15.92 15.58
C ASP A 175 -11.82 16.87 14.47
N CYS A 176 -12.40 16.76 13.26
CA CYS A 176 -12.14 17.68 12.15
C CYS A 176 -12.53 19.12 12.50
N ARG A 177 -13.74 19.34 13.03
CA ARG A 177 -14.19 20.67 13.50
C ARG A 177 -13.28 21.21 14.62
N ALA A 178 -12.93 20.35 15.58
CA ALA A 178 -12.06 20.71 16.68
C ALA A 178 -10.66 21.10 16.19
N PHE A 179 -10.12 20.40 15.18
CA PHE A 179 -8.85 20.74 14.54
C PHE A 179 -8.93 22.06 13.77
N ALA A 180 -9.96 22.25 12.95
CA ALA A 180 -10.18 23.44 12.14
C ALA A 180 -10.27 24.73 12.99
N SER A 181 -10.89 24.63 14.18
CA SER A 181 -10.99 25.75 15.12
C SER A 181 -9.69 26.11 15.86
N GLN A 182 -8.62 25.31 15.72
CA GLN A 182 -7.36 25.60 16.40
C GLN A 182 -6.58 26.73 15.69
N PRO A 183 -5.79 27.53 16.45
CA PRO A 183 -4.85 28.47 15.85
C PRO A 183 -3.87 27.78 14.90
N VAL A 184 -3.43 28.51 13.87
CA VAL A 184 -2.51 28.02 12.82
C VAL A 184 -1.28 27.32 13.41
N LEU A 185 -0.66 27.91 14.44
CA LEU A 185 0.52 27.30 15.10
C LEU A 185 0.20 25.93 15.70
N LYS A 186 -0.96 25.78 16.33
CA LYS A 186 -1.35 24.51 16.96
C LYS A 186 -1.70 23.45 15.91
N ARG A 187 -2.36 23.84 14.80
CA ARG A 187 -2.59 22.96 13.64
C ARG A 187 -1.26 22.46 13.06
N ALA A 188 -0.30 23.35 12.88
CA ALA A 188 1.04 22.98 12.40
C ALA A 188 1.75 22.00 13.35
N VAL A 189 1.71 22.25 14.66
CA VAL A 189 2.28 21.34 15.67
C VAL A 189 1.62 19.96 15.59
N LEU A 190 0.28 19.89 15.54
CA LEU A 190 -0.44 18.61 15.44
C LEU A 190 -0.08 17.84 14.16
N LEU A 191 0.10 18.54 13.03
CA LEU A 191 0.52 17.92 11.77
C LEU A 191 1.95 17.34 11.86
N ILE A 192 2.88 18.05 12.49
CA ILE A 192 4.25 17.56 12.69
C ILE A 192 4.24 16.36 13.66
N MET A 193 3.45 16.44 14.74
CA MET A 193 3.28 15.31 15.67
C MET A 193 2.75 14.08 14.92
N ALA A 194 1.71 14.24 14.09
CA ALA A 194 1.15 13.17 13.27
C ALA A 194 2.20 12.56 12.34
N HIS A 195 3.02 13.37 11.65
CA HIS A 195 4.14 12.89 10.84
C HIS A 195 5.13 12.02 11.64
N ILE A 196 5.49 12.45 12.85
CA ILE A 196 6.45 11.71 13.69
C ILE A 196 5.87 10.36 14.14
N VAL A 197 4.56 10.31 14.45
CA VAL A 197 3.94 9.14 15.09
C VAL A 197 3.21 8.18 14.13
N ALA A 198 2.93 8.61 12.90
CA ALA A 198 2.06 7.90 11.94
C ALA A 198 2.35 6.40 11.83
N TYR A 199 3.64 6.02 11.83
CA TYR A 199 4.06 4.64 11.62
C TYR A 199 4.79 4.03 12.83
N ALA A 200 5.29 4.85 13.75
CA ALA A 200 6.12 4.38 14.86
C ALA A 200 5.33 4.04 16.15
N PHE A 201 4.13 4.61 16.32
CA PHE A 201 3.38 4.48 17.59
C PHE A 201 2.28 3.44 17.48
N GLN A 202 2.16 2.58 18.50
CA GLN A 202 1.11 1.57 18.57
C GLN A 202 -0.28 2.20 18.78
N GLU A 203 -0.34 3.36 19.45
CA GLU A 203 -1.59 4.06 19.74
C GLU A 203 -2.26 4.66 18.48
N THR A 204 -1.52 4.86 17.38
CA THR A 204 -2.08 5.39 16.12
C THR A 204 -2.65 4.29 15.24
N ARG A 205 -2.49 3.02 15.61
CA ARG A 205 -2.95 1.87 14.81
C ARG A 205 -4.45 1.86 14.55
N PRO A 206 -5.34 2.09 15.53
CA PRO A 206 -6.77 2.18 15.25
C PRO A 206 -7.11 3.25 14.22
N HIS A 207 -6.32 4.34 14.18
CA HIS A 207 -6.56 5.48 13.30
C HIS A 207 -6.11 5.14 11.87
N ARG A 208 -5.03 4.37 11.72
CA ARG A 208 -4.63 3.81 10.42
C ARG A 208 -5.70 2.87 9.87
N VAL A 209 -6.20 1.98 10.71
CA VAL A 209 -7.27 1.05 10.32
C VAL A 209 -8.54 1.82 9.95
N ALA A 210 -8.91 2.86 10.72
CA ALA A 210 -10.01 3.76 10.41
C ALA A 210 -9.86 4.47 9.06
N PHE A 211 -8.65 4.95 8.74
CA PHE A 211 -8.38 5.53 7.43
C PHE A 211 -8.57 4.52 6.30
N MET A 212 -8.03 3.30 6.48
CA MET A 212 -8.14 2.22 5.49
C MET A 212 -9.58 1.70 5.29
N MET A 213 -10.44 1.79 6.30
CA MET A 213 -11.89 1.49 6.20
C MET A 213 -12.58 2.36 5.13
N ILE A 214 -12.11 3.60 4.95
CA ILE A 214 -12.69 4.56 4.02
C ILE A 214 -11.96 4.51 2.67
N ASP A 215 -10.63 4.34 2.67
CA ASP A 215 -9.77 4.27 1.46
C ASP A 215 -9.93 2.93 0.70
N LYS A 216 -11.16 2.57 0.33
CA LYS A 216 -11.50 1.31 -0.35
C LYS A 216 -10.79 1.14 -1.70
N ASN A 217 -10.40 2.23 -2.34
CA ASN A 217 -9.67 2.20 -3.61
C ASN A 217 -8.13 2.18 -3.44
N SER A 218 -7.63 2.18 -2.19
CA SER A 218 -6.20 2.22 -1.85
C SER A 218 -5.47 3.36 -2.58
N SER A 219 -6.12 4.52 -2.66
CA SER A 219 -5.54 5.74 -3.23
C SER A 219 -4.50 6.35 -2.31
N GLY A 220 -4.65 6.17 -0.99
CA GLY A 220 -3.86 6.82 0.05
C GLY A 220 -4.40 8.19 0.47
N GLU A 221 -5.56 8.59 -0.05
CA GLU A 221 -6.18 9.91 0.07
C GLU A 221 -7.71 9.75 0.20
N LEU A 222 -8.37 10.56 1.04
CA LEU A 222 -9.82 10.47 1.24
C LEU A 222 -10.52 11.68 0.62
N SER A 223 -11.40 11.43 -0.35
CA SER A 223 -12.35 12.46 -0.83
C SER A 223 -13.56 12.56 0.11
N VAL A 224 -14.25 13.70 0.07
CA VAL A 224 -15.52 13.91 0.80
C VAL A 224 -16.53 12.80 0.45
N GLU A 225 -16.71 12.53 -0.85
CA GLU A 225 -17.59 11.47 -1.34
C GLU A 225 -17.24 10.08 -0.76
N ALA A 226 -15.96 9.75 -0.59
CA ALA A 226 -15.57 8.45 -0.02
C ALA A 226 -15.97 8.34 1.46
N VAL A 227 -15.82 9.43 2.21
CA VAL A 227 -16.22 9.52 3.61
C VAL A 227 -17.75 9.50 3.76
N GLU A 228 -18.48 10.24 2.92
CA GLU A 228 -19.96 10.23 2.88
C GLU A 228 -20.51 8.83 2.60
N ASN A 229 -19.97 8.15 1.58
CA ASN A 229 -20.37 6.79 1.24
C ASN A 229 -20.09 5.80 2.37
N HIS A 230 -19.03 6.02 3.16
CA HIS A 230 -18.77 5.22 4.35
C HIS A 230 -19.88 5.40 5.41
N TYR A 231 -20.24 6.64 5.76
CA TYR A 231 -21.30 6.88 6.75
C TYR A 231 -22.69 6.45 6.25
N LEU A 232 -23.02 6.66 4.97
CA LEU A 232 -24.25 6.14 4.38
C LEU A 232 -24.35 4.62 4.50
N HIS A 233 -23.22 3.90 4.36
CA HIS A 233 -23.20 2.45 4.49
C HIS A 233 -23.30 1.97 5.95
N GLU A 234 -22.61 2.62 6.90
CA GLU A 234 -22.54 2.17 8.30
C GLU A 234 -23.72 2.68 9.15
N THR A 235 -24.17 3.92 8.94
CA THR A 235 -25.18 4.60 9.78
C THR A 235 -26.43 5.03 9.03
N LEU A 236 -26.50 4.87 7.70
CA LEU A 236 -27.59 5.34 6.84
C LEU A 236 -27.79 6.86 6.80
N GLU A 237 -26.89 7.63 7.41
CA GLU A 237 -26.95 9.08 7.53
C GLU A 237 -25.54 9.67 7.36
N VAL A 238 -25.44 10.82 6.69
CA VAL A 238 -24.20 11.59 6.56
C VAL A 238 -24.14 12.63 7.70
N PRO A 239 -23.01 12.77 8.40
CA PRO A 239 -22.84 13.81 9.41
C PRO A 239 -23.07 15.23 8.84
N GLU A 240 -23.81 16.06 9.57
CA GLU A 240 -24.00 17.46 9.19
C GLU A 240 -22.66 18.20 9.10
N HIS A 241 -22.53 19.06 8.08
CA HIS A 241 -21.35 19.89 7.81
C HIS A 241 -20.03 19.08 7.64
N LEU A 242 -20.10 17.86 7.13
CA LEU A 242 -18.92 17.01 6.91
C LEU A 242 -17.91 17.66 5.95
N GLU A 243 -18.37 18.22 4.83
CA GLU A 243 -17.52 18.89 3.84
C GLU A 243 -16.76 20.07 4.46
N GLU A 244 -17.45 20.93 5.21
CA GLU A 244 -16.84 22.04 5.94
C GLU A 244 -15.81 21.55 6.97
N ALA A 245 -16.12 20.48 7.70
CA ALA A 245 -15.21 19.89 8.68
C ALA A 245 -13.94 19.35 8.00
N MET A 246 -14.09 18.62 6.88
CA MET A 246 -12.98 18.08 6.11
C MET A 246 -12.12 19.19 5.48
N SER A 247 -12.73 20.25 4.96
CA SER A 247 -12.00 21.40 4.40
C SER A 247 -11.09 22.09 5.44
N GLY A 248 -11.43 22.05 6.73
CA GLY A 248 -10.57 22.58 7.79
C GLY A 248 -9.35 21.71 8.10
N VAL A 249 -9.36 20.44 7.67
CA VAL A 249 -8.27 19.46 7.85
C VAL A 249 -7.39 19.37 6.60
N ASP A 250 -7.96 19.57 5.41
CA ASP A 250 -7.23 19.69 4.15
C ASP A 250 -6.32 20.94 4.19
N ILE A 251 -5.00 20.72 4.30
CA ILE A 251 -4.02 21.81 4.47
C ILE A 251 -3.55 22.33 3.12
N ASN A 252 -3.46 21.46 2.11
CA ASN A 252 -2.96 21.82 0.79
C ASN A 252 -4.06 22.33 -0.15
N GLY A 253 -5.34 22.14 0.21
CA GLY A 253 -6.52 22.60 -0.51
C GLY A 253 -6.78 21.81 -1.79
N ASP A 254 -6.31 20.57 -1.89
CA ASP A 254 -6.50 19.75 -3.08
C ASP A 254 -7.82 18.97 -3.10
N GLY A 255 -8.62 19.08 -2.03
CA GLY A 255 -9.91 18.41 -1.88
C GLY A 255 -9.81 16.97 -1.35
N TYR A 256 -8.61 16.52 -0.99
CA TYR A 256 -8.36 15.20 -0.44
C TYR A 256 -7.69 15.29 0.93
N ILE A 257 -8.02 14.35 1.81
CA ILE A 257 -7.35 14.21 3.10
C ILE A 257 -6.33 13.08 3.02
N THR A 258 -5.06 13.41 3.15
CA THR A 258 -3.98 12.43 3.30
C THR A 258 -4.06 11.72 4.65
N TYR A 259 -3.42 10.56 4.79
CA TYR A 259 -3.37 9.86 6.08
C TYR A 259 -2.80 10.72 7.22
N VAL A 260 -1.84 11.59 6.92
CA VAL A 260 -1.23 12.44 7.95
C VAL A 260 -2.18 13.55 8.39
N GLU A 261 -2.92 14.14 7.45
CA GLU A 261 -3.95 15.13 7.78
C GLU A 261 -5.09 14.50 8.60
N PHE A 262 -5.59 13.34 8.17
CA PHE A 262 -6.56 12.54 8.92
C PHE A 262 -6.06 12.27 10.35
N LEU A 263 -4.82 11.82 10.49
CA LEU A 263 -4.23 11.53 11.79
C LEU A 263 -4.07 12.80 12.62
N SER A 264 -3.69 13.93 12.03
CA SER A 264 -3.52 15.20 12.74
C SER A 264 -4.81 15.68 13.40
N ALA A 265 -5.95 15.46 12.74
CA ALA A 265 -7.28 15.73 13.29
C ALA A 265 -7.64 14.72 14.37
N THR A 266 -7.36 13.43 14.18
CA THR A 266 -7.80 12.33 15.08
C THR A 266 -6.81 11.95 16.18
N LEU A 267 -5.63 12.59 16.25
CA LEU A 267 -4.52 12.19 17.14
C LEU A 267 -4.99 11.77 18.56
N PRO A 268 -4.60 10.58 19.08
CA PRO A 268 -4.99 10.17 20.42
C PRO A 268 -4.55 11.19 21.47
N ARG A 269 -5.36 11.39 22.52
CA ARG A 269 -5.01 12.31 23.62
C ARG A 269 -3.67 11.98 24.28
N SER A 270 -3.33 10.69 24.39
CA SER A 270 -2.03 10.22 24.89
C SER A 270 -0.85 10.75 24.06
N VAL A 271 -1.05 10.96 22.75
CA VAL A 271 -0.07 11.53 21.84
C VAL A 271 -0.11 13.05 21.88
N ARG A 272 -1.30 13.68 21.76
CA ARG A 272 -1.47 15.15 21.79
C ARG A 272 -0.88 15.79 23.05
N CYS A 273 -0.95 15.10 24.18
CA CYS A 273 -0.44 15.59 25.47
C CYS A 273 0.99 15.10 25.81
N ASN A 274 1.68 14.43 24.88
CA ASN A 274 3.01 13.90 25.15
C ASN A 274 4.07 14.99 25.12
N VAL A 275 4.53 15.43 26.30
CA VAL A 275 5.52 16.50 26.48
C VAL A 275 6.82 16.23 25.72
N LYS A 276 7.29 14.98 25.68
CA LYS A 276 8.54 14.63 24.95
C LYS A 276 8.35 14.82 23.45
N LEU A 277 7.19 14.43 22.92
CA LEU A 277 6.88 14.63 21.52
C LEU A 277 6.71 16.11 21.18
N CYS A 278 6.02 16.88 22.03
CA CYS A 278 5.92 18.32 21.85
C CYS A 278 7.30 18.99 21.82
N ARG A 279 8.23 18.61 22.70
CA ARG A 279 9.61 19.13 22.67
C ARG A 279 10.31 18.81 21.36
N ARG A 280 10.21 17.57 20.87
CA ARG A 280 10.77 17.16 19.57
C ARG A 280 10.23 17.93 18.36
N VAL A 281 9.07 18.58 18.47
CA VAL A 281 8.54 19.44 17.40
C VAL A 281 9.23 20.81 17.37
N PHE A 282 9.74 21.27 18.52
CA PHE A 282 10.37 22.58 18.67
C PHE A 282 11.91 22.53 18.77
N ASP A 283 12.49 21.35 18.97
CA ASP A 283 13.93 21.09 18.93
C ASP A 283 14.45 21.06 17.48
#